data_AF-A0A7Y6XLX7-F1
#
_entry.id   AF-A0A7Y6XLX7-F1
#
_cell.length_a   1.000
_cell.length_b   1.000
_cell.length_c   1.000
_cell.angle_alpha   90.00
_cell.angle_beta   90.00
_cell.angle_gamma   90.00
#
_symmetry.space_group_name_H-M   'P 1'
#
loop_
_entity.id
_entity.type
_entity.pdbx_description
1 polymer ?
#
loop_
_entity_poly.entity_id
_entity_poly.type
_entity_poly.pdbx_seq_one_letter_code
_entity_poly.pdbx_strand_id
1 'polypeptide(L)'
;MKKLLQNLRRPNTGQSYIPFVDGIRFVAILPVVILHANERFLRYVYGEENLAGANEQISYLISRGAIGVMIFFALSGFVLALPFAKNNFTFSYKKYMSRRLERLEPPYIFWMSLFAIIYLMKSGLGIGEMAGHYFSSLFYVHNIVYADFPVINPVAWSLEVEIQYYLIAPFIAILYFNQKDELLRRLLLSLFLLFFV
;
A
#
# COMPACT_ATOMS: atom_id res chain seq x y z
N MET A 1 7.18 -12.95 -30.38
CA MET A 1 6.17 -12.86 -29.29
C MET A 1 6.45 -13.78 -28.10
N LYS A 2 6.59 -15.12 -28.28
CA LYS A 2 6.87 -16.07 -27.16
C LYS A 2 8.10 -15.72 -26.32
N LYS A 3 9.21 -15.30 -26.94
CA LYS A 3 10.46 -14.92 -26.26
C LYS A 3 10.33 -13.64 -25.42
N LEU A 4 9.54 -12.68 -25.89
CA LEU A 4 9.19 -11.46 -25.14
C LEU A 4 8.35 -11.80 -23.90
N LEU A 5 7.33 -12.65 -24.07
CA LEU A 5 6.49 -13.13 -22.97
C LEU A 5 7.25 -13.95 -21.93
N GLN A 6 8.32 -14.66 -22.33
CA GLN A 6 9.21 -15.38 -21.42
C GLN A 6 10.08 -14.43 -20.58
N ASN A 7 10.54 -13.30 -21.14
CA ASN A 7 11.29 -12.29 -20.39
C ASN A 7 10.40 -11.46 -19.44
N LEU A 8 9.10 -11.38 -19.72
CA LEU A 8 8.10 -10.76 -18.84
C LEU A 8 7.65 -11.70 -17.71
N ARG A 9 7.98 -13.00 -17.77
CA ARG A 9 7.72 -13.90 -16.66
C ARG A 9 8.72 -13.61 -15.54
N ARG A 10 8.19 -13.31 -14.35
CA ARG A 10 8.99 -13.18 -13.14
C ARG A 10 9.87 -14.43 -12.96
N PRO A 11 11.15 -14.28 -12.59
CA PRO A 11 11.99 -15.41 -12.25
C PRO A 11 11.34 -16.21 -11.11
N ASN A 12 11.26 -17.53 -11.28
CA ASN A 12 10.81 -18.48 -10.26
C ASN A 12 11.79 -18.48 -9.09
N THR A 13 11.64 -17.54 -8.15
CA THR A 13 12.54 -17.33 -7.01
C THR A 13 12.31 -18.31 -5.85
N GLY A 14 11.73 -19.49 -6.12
CA GLY A 14 11.48 -20.53 -5.11
C GLY A 14 10.43 -20.16 -4.05
N GLN A 15 9.65 -19.09 -4.26
CA GLN A 15 8.49 -18.78 -3.42
C GLN A 15 7.22 -19.37 -4.02
N SER A 16 6.27 -19.72 -3.15
CA SER A 16 4.90 -20.12 -3.49
C SER A 16 4.18 -18.98 -4.20
N TYR A 17 4.42 -18.80 -5.49
CA TYR A 17 3.68 -17.88 -6.36
C TYR A 17 2.23 -18.35 -6.46
N ILE A 18 1.29 -17.46 -6.18
CA ILE A 18 -0.15 -17.74 -6.29
C ILE A 18 -0.72 -16.80 -7.34
N PRO A 19 -0.75 -17.22 -8.63
CA PRO A 19 -1.18 -16.37 -9.73
C PRO A 19 -2.55 -15.75 -9.52
N PHE A 20 -3.45 -16.51 -8.88
CA PHE A 20 -4.80 -16.04 -8.55
C PHE A 20 -4.81 -14.80 -7.64
N VAL A 21 -3.93 -14.75 -6.64
CA VAL A 21 -3.85 -13.60 -5.73
C VAL A 21 -3.37 -12.34 -6.47
N ASP A 22 -2.38 -12.50 -7.34
CA ASP A 22 -1.89 -11.38 -8.16
C ASP A 22 -2.95 -10.94 -9.19
N GLY A 23 -3.75 -11.88 -9.71
CA GLY A 23 -4.93 -11.58 -10.54
C GLY A 23 -5.99 -10.77 -9.80
N ILE A 24 -6.34 -11.14 -8.56
CA ILE A 24 -7.29 -10.35 -7.75
C ILE A 24 -6.73 -8.96 -7.47
N ARG A 25 -5.44 -8.83 -7.13
CA ARG A 25 -4.80 -7.52 -6.95
C ARG A 25 -4.92 -6.66 -8.21
N PHE A 26 -4.68 -7.24 -9.38
CA PHE A 26 -4.86 -6.53 -10.65
C PHE A 26 -6.30 -6.04 -10.85
N VAL A 27 -7.31 -6.84 -10.50
CA VAL A 27 -8.71 -6.37 -10.56
C VAL A 27 -8.99 -5.29 -9.50
N ALA A 28 -8.43 -5.44 -8.30
CA ALA A 28 -8.62 -4.52 -7.18
C ALA A 28 -8.02 -3.13 -7.43
N ILE A 29 -7.01 -2.98 -8.29
CA ILE A 29 -6.40 -1.66 -8.56
C ILE A 29 -7.24 -0.82 -9.52
N LEU A 30 -8.02 -1.45 -10.40
CA LEU A 30 -8.86 -0.75 -11.38
C LEU A 30 -9.81 0.27 -10.74
N PRO A 31 -10.63 -0.08 -9.73
CA PRO A 31 -11.52 0.89 -9.09
C PRO A 31 -10.76 2.00 -8.34
N VAL A 32 -9.55 1.74 -7.84
CA VAL A 32 -8.69 2.76 -7.19
C VAL A 32 -8.19 3.78 -8.23
N VAL A 33 -7.76 3.29 -9.39
CA VAL A 33 -7.32 4.16 -10.50
C VAL A 33 -8.49 5.00 -11.00
N ILE A 34 -9.68 4.41 -11.17
CA ILE A 34 -10.88 5.13 -11.60
C ILE A 34 -11.26 6.21 -10.58
N LEU A 35 -11.23 5.89 -9.28
CA LEU A 35 -11.48 6.86 -8.20
C LEU A 35 -10.55 8.06 -8.32
N HIS A 36 -9.23 7.84 -8.33
CA HIS A 36 -8.27 8.95 -8.37
C HIS A 36 -8.29 9.71 -9.69
N ALA A 37 -8.49 9.03 -10.82
CA ALA A 37 -8.65 9.68 -12.11
C ALA A 37 -9.88 10.61 -12.10
N ASN A 38 -11.00 10.15 -11.55
CA ASN A 38 -12.21 10.94 -11.40
C ASN A 38 -12.02 12.14 -10.45
N GLU A 39 -11.40 11.92 -9.27
CA GLU A 39 -11.08 13.01 -8.33
C GLU A 39 -10.21 14.10 -8.98
N ARG A 40 -9.20 13.71 -9.78
CA ARG A 40 -8.34 14.67 -10.49
C ARG A 40 -9.08 15.35 -11.63
N PHE A 41 -9.84 14.60 -12.41
CA PHE A 41 -10.64 15.15 -13.51
C PHE A 41 -11.62 16.21 -12.99
N LEU A 42 -12.38 15.90 -11.93
CA LEU A 42 -13.32 16.82 -11.32
C LEU A 42 -12.62 18.08 -10.79
N ARG A 43 -11.54 17.93 -10.03
CA ARG A 43 -10.78 19.06 -9.48
C ARG A 43 -10.21 19.99 -10.55
N TYR A 44 -9.66 19.45 -11.64
CA TYR A 44 -8.97 20.27 -12.64
C TYR A 44 -9.86 20.76 -13.79
N VAL A 45 -10.98 20.09 -14.08
CA VAL A 45 -11.85 20.43 -15.23
C VAL A 45 -13.09 21.21 -14.79
N TYR A 46 -13.75 20.81 -13.70
CA TYR A 46 -15.01 21.42 -13.27
C TYR A 46 -14.83 22.47 -12.16
N GLY A 47 -13.69 22.45 -11.46
CA GLY A 47 -13.48 23.26 -10.26
C GLY A 47 -14.32 22.76 -9.08
N GLU A 48 -13.97 23.16 -7.86
CA GLU A 48 -14.65 22.65 -6.63
C GLU A 48 -16.14 23.07 -6.56
N GLU A 49 -16.56 24.09 -7.32
CA GLU A 49 -17.92 24.65 -7.27
C GLU A 49 -18.95 23.97 -8.19
N ASN A 50 -18.55 23.17 -9.18
CA ASN A 50 -19.47 22.57 -10.18
C ASN A 50 -19.62 21.04 -10.09
N LEU A 51 -19.34 20.45 -8.93
CA LEU A 51 -19.30 18.98 -8.75
C LEU A 51 -20.68 18.29 -8.86
N ALA A 52 -21.77 19.02 -9.07
CA ALA A 52 -23.15 18.52 -9.07
C ALA A 52 -23.65 17.96 -10.43
N GLY A 53 -22.77 17.69 -11.39
CA GLY A 53 -23.17 17.34 -12.77
C GLY A 53 -23.17 15.85 -13.15
N ALA A 54 -22.60 14.97 -12.34
CA ALA A 54 -22.52 13.54 -12.65
C ALA A 54 -23.71 12.78 -12.04
N ASN A 55 -24.25 11.79 -12.76
CA ASN A 55 -25.29 10.90 -12.26
C ASN A 55 -24.89 10.39 -10.85
N GLU A 56 -25.69 10.72 -9.83
CA GLU A 56 -25.39 10.46 -8.42
C GLU A 56 -25.02 8.99 -8.17
N GLN A 57 -25.62 8.06 -8.93
CA GLN A 57 -25.34 6.63 -8.81
C GLN A 57 -23.93 6.28 -9.30
N ILE A 58 -23.47 6.90 -10.39
CA ILE A 58 -22.12 6.70 -10.94
C ILE A 58 -21.09 7.31 -10.01
N SER A 59 -21.33 8.53 -9.54
CA SER A 59 -20.47 9.20 -8.56
C SER A 59 -20.35 8.40 -7.27
N TYR A 60 -21.48 7.87 -6.77
CA TYR A 60 -21.49 6.99 -5.62
C TYR A 60 -20.67 5.72 -5.87
N LEU A 61 -20.82 5.06 -7.02
CA LEU A 61 -20.06 3.85 -7.32
C LEU A 61 -18.55 4.11 -7.39
N ILE A 62 -18.14 5.21 -8.04
CA ILE A 62 -16.73 5.60 -8.16
C ILE A 62 -16.14 5.93 -6.79
N SER A 63 -16.87 6.63 -5.91
CA SER A 63 -16.38 6.97 -4.56
C SER A 63 -16.07 5.73 -3.70
N ARG A 64 -16.67 4.57 -4.02
CA ARG A 64 -16.36 3.29 -3.38
C ARG A 64 -15.06 2.66 -3.85
N GLY A 65 -14.35 3.26 -4.81
CA GLY A 65 -13.15 2.68 -5.40
C GLY A 65 -12.02 2.40 -4.42
N ALA A 66 -11.99 3.09 -3.28
CA ALA A 66 -11.06 2.87 -2.18
C ALA A 66 -11.12 1.44 -1.60
N ILE A 67 -12.22 0.70 -1.81
CA ILE A 67 -12.33 -0.71 -1.40
C ILE A 67 -11.21 -1.59 -1.98
N GLY A 68 -10.69 -1.22 -3.16
CA GLY A 68 -9.57 -1.91 -3.78
C GLY A 68 -8.33 -1.94 -2.87
N VAL A 69 -8.04 -0.83 -2.18
CA VAL A 69 -6.91 -0.72 -1.24
C VAL A 69 -7.06 -1.72 -0.09
N MET A 70 -8.28 -1.90 0.43
CA MET A 70 -8.56 -2.86 1.50
C MET A 70 -8.32 -4.30 1.04
N ILE A 71 -8.71 -4.62 -0.19
CA ILE A 71 -8.43 -5.94 -0.81
C ILE A 71 -6.91 -6.14 -0.97
N PHE A 72 -6.17 -5.12 -1.39
CA PHE A 72 -4.71 -5.18 -1.47
C PHE A 72 -4.07 -5.52 -0.14
N PHE A 73 -4.45 -4.84 0.94
CA PHE A 73 -3.91 -5.10 2.27
C PHE A 73 -4.27 -6.50 2.78
N ALA A 74 -5.53 -6.92 2.61
CA ALA A 74 -5.96 -8.27 3.00
C ALA A 74 -5.15 -9.36 2.28
N LEU A 75 -4.95 -9.22 0.96
CA LEU A 75 -4.16 -10.17 0.17
C LEU A 75 -2.67 -10.12 0.49
N SER A 76 -2.13 -8.95 0.78
CA SER A 76 -0.75 -8.79 1.26
C SER A 76 -0.52 -9.52 2.58
N GLY A 77 -1.48 -9.43 3.51
CA GLY A 77 -1.39 -10.18 4.75
C GLY A 77 -1.56 -11.68 4.59
N PHE A 78 -2.48 -12.12 3.75
CA PHE A 78 -2.64 -13.53 3.40
C PHE A 78 -1.32 -14.11 2.85
N VAL A 79 -0.74 -13.49 1.81
CA VAL A 79 0.50 -13.97 1.19
C VAL A 79 1.68 -13.93 2.15
N LEU A 80 1.73 -12.93 3.02
CA LEU A 80 2.77 -12.81 4.05
C LEU A 80 2.68 -13.93 5.09
N ALA A 81 1.47 -14.28 5.53
CA ALA A 81 1.24 -15.28 6.57
C ALA A 81 1.46 -16.72 6.07
N LEU A 82 1.27 -17.00 4.78
CA LEU A 82 1.33 -18.35 4.21
C LEU A 82 2.62 -19.15 4.53
N PRO A 83 3.84 -18.60 4.41
CA PRO A 83 5.06 -19.34 4.74
C PRO A 83 5.13 -19.74 6.22
N PHE A 84 4.60 -18.91 7.11
CA PHE A 84 4.54 -19.20 8.55
C PHE A 84 3.52 -20.30 8.84
N ALA A 85 2.35 -20.26 8.19
CA ALA A 85 1.31 -21.28 8.34
C ALA A 85 1.74 -22.68 7.88
N LYS A 86 2.60 -22.76 6.85
CA LYS A 86 3.06 -24.04 6.28
C LYS A 86 4.17 -24.73 7.09
N ASN A 87 4.65 -24.10 8.17
CA ASN A 87 5.64 -24.62 9.15
C ASN A 87 6.94 -25.24 8.59
N ASN A 88 7.23 -25.04 7.31
CA ASN A 88 8.33 -25.66 6.56
C ASN A 88 9.29 -24.61 5.98
N PHE A 89 9.39 -23.43 6.60
CA PHE A 89 10.19 -22.32 6.07
C PHE A 89 11.01 -21.62 7.16
N THR A 90 12.32 -21.51 6.93
CA THR A 90 13.20 -20.66 7.73
C THR A 90 13.02 -19.20 7.31
N PHE A 91 12.37 -18.40 8.16
CA PHE A 91 12.14 -16.99 7.89
C PHE A 91 13.41 -16.16 8.11
N SER A 92 13.81 -15.39 7.09
CA SER A 92 14.86 -14.39 7.18
C SER A 92 14.27 -13.00 6.96
N TYR A 93 14.19 -12.22 8.04
CA TYR A 93 13.65 -10.85 8.01
C TYR A 93 14.45 -9.96 7.05
N LYS A 94 15.78 -10.02 7.09
CA LYS A 94 16.66 -9.26 6.19
C LYS A 94 16.35 -9.54 4.71
N LYS A 95 16.26 -10.82 4.32
CA LYS A 95 15.95 -11.22 2.94
C LYS A 95 14.52 -10.82 2.54
N TYR A 96 13.58 -10.92 3.47
CA TYR A 96 12.19 -10.50 3.29
C TYR A 96 12.08 -8.99 3.01
N MET A 97 12.83 -8.17 3.76
CA MET A 97 12.79 -6.71 3.66
C MET A 97 13.57 -6.20 2.44
N SER A 98 14.75 -6.76 2.17
CA SER A 98 15.58 -6.39 0.98
C SER A 98 14.76 -6.48 -0.31
N ARG A 99 14.05 -7.60 -0.51
CA ARG A 99 13.20 -7.81 -1.70
C ARG A 99 12.07 -6.80 -1.83
N ARG A 100 11.58 -6.25 -0.73
CA ARG A 100 10.49 -5.26 -0.72
C ARG A 100 11.05 -3.88 -1.02
N LEU A 101 12.13 -3.50 -0.35
CA LEU A 101 12.79 -2.23 -0.56
C LEU A 101 13.35 -2.11 -1.99
N GLU A 102 14.03 -3.15 -2.50
CA GLU A 102 14.53 -3.18 -3.89
C GLU A 102 13.42 -2.98 -4.95
N ARG A 103 12.19 -3.40 -4.62
CA ARG A 103 11.02 -3.25 -5.50
C ARG A 103 10.36 -1.89 -5.36
N LEU A 104 10.27 -1.36 -4.13
CA LEU A 104 9.44 -0.20 -3.80
C LEU A 104 10.24 1.11 -3.78
N GLU A 105 11.45 1.10 -3.24
CA GLU A 105 12.25 2.32 -3.02
C GLU A 105 12.59 3.06 -4.33
N PRO A 106 13.13 2.40 -5.39
CA PRO A 106 13.54 3.14 -6.57
C PRO A 106 12.41 3.94 -7.25
N PRO A 107 11.23 3.36 -7.55
CA PRO A 107 10.14 4.13 -8.13
C PRO A 107 9.55 5.13 -7.13
N TYR A 108 9.48 4.79 -5.83
CA TYR A 108 8.90 5.68 -4.83
C TYR A 108 9.72 6.96 -4.68
N ILE A 109 11.02 6.83 -4.43
CA ILE A 109 11.92 7.98 -4.27
C ILE A 109 11.87 8.86 -5.52
N PHE A 110 11.96 8.26 -6.72
CA PHE A 110 11.90 9.01 -7.97
C PHE A 110 10.63 9.88 -8.07
N TRP A 111 9.44 9.28 -7.87
CA TRP A 111 8.19 10.00 -7.99
C TRP A 111 7.99 11.03 -6.88
N MET A 112 8.39 10.71 -5.64
CA MET A 112 8.31 11.65 -4.52
C MET A 112 9.24 12.84 -4.70
N SER A 113 10.47 12.63 -5.16
CA SER A 113 11.39 13.74 -5.47
C SER A 113 10.84 14.62 -6.59
N LEU A 114 10.33 14.01 -7.66
CA LEU A 114 9.74 14.76 -8.78
C LEU A 114 8.54 15.60 -8.33
N PHE A 115 7.61 14.99 -7.59
CA PHE A 115 6.43 15.69 -7.10
C PHE A 115 6.75 16.73 -6.04
N ALA A 116 7.77 16.51 -5.19
CA ALA A 116 8.23 17.51 -4.24
C ALA A 116 8.75 18.77 -4.93
N ILE A 117 9.53 18.62 -6.01
CA ILE A 117 10.01 19.77 -6.80
C ILE A 117 8.83 20.53 -7.41
N ILE A 118 7.89 19.82 -8.04
CA ILE A 118 6.71 20.43 -8.66
C ILE A 118 5.85 21.15 -7.60
N TYR A 119 5.67 20.53 -6.44
CA TYR A 119 4.86 21.09 -5.35
C TYR A 119 5.51 22.32 -4.72
N LEU A 120 6.83 22.30 -4.52
CA LEU A 120 7.60 23.46 -4.05
C LEU A 120 7.43 24.67 -4.98
N MET A 121 7.46 24.46 -6.30
CA MET A 121 7.29 25.53 -7.28
C MET A 121 5.87 26.12 -7.31
N LYS A 122 4.85 25.37 -6.88
CA LYS A 122 3.43 25.77 -6.98
C LYS A 122 2.78 26.21 -5.68
N SER A 123 3.24 25.70 -4.54
CA SER A 123 2.58 25.88 -3.24
C SER A 123 2.92 27.18 -2.54
N GLY A 124 4.06 27.80 -2.87
CA GLY A 124 4.58 28.96 -2.14
C GLY A 124 5.16 28.60 -0.76
N LEU A 125 5.24 27.31 -0.41
CA LEU A 125 5.83 26.86 0.84
C LEU A 125 7.34 27.18 0.91
N GLY A 126 7.81 27.49 2.11
CA GLY A 126 9.24 27.67 2.36
C GLY A 126 10.00 26.36 2.19
N ILE A 127 11.27 26.44 1.74
CA ILE A 127 12.12 25.26 1.50
C ILE A 127 12.27 24.40 2.77
N GLY A 128 12.35 25.01 3.95
CA GLY A 128 12.45 24.28 5.22
C GLY A 128 11.21 23.46 5.55
N GLU A 129 10.02 24.02 5.33
CA GLU A 129 8.75 23.33 5.55
C GLU A 129 8.57 22.19 4.53
N MET A 130 8.88 22.46 3.26
CA MET A 130 8.89 21.45 2.20
C MET A 130 9.83 20.29 2.52
N ALA A 131 11.02 20.58 3.06
CA ALA A 131 11.98 19.54 3.47
C ALA A 131 11.39 18.64 4.56
N GLY A 132 10.67 19.20 5.54
CA GLY A 132 9.98 18.43 6.59
C GLY A 132 8.98 17.43 6.01
N HIS A 133 8.10 17.88 5.11
CA HIS A 133 7.15 17.01 4.43
C HIS A 133 7.83 15.96 3.54
N TYR A 134 8.88 16.35 2.83
CA TYR A 134 9.63 15.47 1.93
C TYR A 134 10.31 14.33 2.70
N PHE A 135 11.08 14.64 3.73
CA PHE A 135 11.76 13.62 4.53
C PHE A 135 10.78 12.75 5.30
N SER A 136 9.71 13.32 5.85
CA SER A 136 8.68 12.53 6.53
C SER A 136 8.01 11.52 5.58
N SER A 137 7.78 11.91 4.32
CA SER A 137 7.25 11.00 3.30
C SER A 137 8.29 9.95 2.88
N LEU A 138 9.56 10.33 2.69
CA LEU A 138 10.63 9.38 2.33
C LEU A 138 10.85 8.30 3.40
N PHE A 139 10.67 8.66 4.68
CA PHE A 139 10.79 7.72 5.79
C PHE A 139 9.46 7.02 6.13
N TYR A 140 8.39 7.26 5.36
CA TYR A 140 7.07 6.65 5.58
C TYR A 140 6.47 6.95 6.96
N VAL A 141 6.69 8.17 7.45
CA VAL A 141 6.24 8.63 8.77
C VAL A 141 5.43 9.92 8.70
N HIS A 142 4.96 10.34 7.51
CA HIS A 142 4.19 11.57 7.39
C HIS A 142 2.91 11.52 8.23
N ASN A 143 2.22 10.38 8.21
CA ASN A 143 1.04 10.17 9.04
C ASN A 143 1.33 10.24 10.56
N ILE A 144 2.53 9.90 11.00
CA ILE A 144 2.94 9.95 12.42
C ILE A 144 3.33 11.37 12.82
N VAL A 145 4.09 12.06 11.96
CA VAL A 145 4.64 13.39 12.26
C VAL A 145 3.58 14.47 12.14
N TYR A 146 2.73 14.40 11.12
CA TYR A 146 1.76 15.44 10.79
C TYR A 146 0.30 15.07 11.09
N ALA A 147 0.03 13.82 11.47
CA ALA A 147 -1.34 13.30 11.64
C ALA A 147 -2.24 13.52 10.40
N ASP A 148 -1.63 13.57 9.20
CA ASP A 148 -2.31 13.84 7.94
C ASP A 148 -1.62 13.12 6.77
N PHE A 149 -2.31 13.08 5.63
CA PHE A 149 -1.82 12.51 4.38
C PHE A 149 -0.58 13.26 3.84
N PRO A 150 0.33 12.58 3.14
CA PRO A 150 1.48 13.22 2.51
C PRO A 150 1.06 14.33 1.54
N VAL A 151 1.49 15.58 1.81
CA VAL A 151 1.09 16.74 0.98
C VAL A 151 1.65 16.67 -0.45
N ILE A 152 2.82 16.06 -0.63
CA ILE A 152 3.49 15.89 -1.92
C ILE A 152 2.68 14.98 -2.85
N ASN A 153 2.18 13.88 -2.29
CA ASN A 153 1.37 12.92 -3.00
C ASN A 153 0.46 12.22 -2.00
N PRO A 154 -0.80 12.64 -1.86
CA PRO A 154 -1.70 12.06 -0.86
C PRO A 154 -1.80 10.54 -0.98
N VAL A 155 -1.81 9.99 -2.20
CA VAL A 155 -1.92 8.53 -2.45
C VAL A 155 -0.77 7.73 -1.83
N ALA A 156 0.38 8.35 -1.55
CA ALA A 156 1.53 7.73 -0.89
C ALA A 156 1.21 7.20 0.52
N TRP A 157 0.14 7.70 1.17
CA TRP A 157 -0.32 7.20 2.48
C TRP A 157 -0.44 5.68 2.53
N SER A 158 -0.94 5.08 1.44
CA SER A 158 -1.15 3.63 1.35
C SER A 158 0.18 2.87 1.38
N LEU A 159 1.23 3.44 0.78
CA LEU A 159 2.56 2.87 0.79
C LEU A 159 3.24 3.07 2.15
N GLU A 160 3.00 4.19 2.83
CA GLU A 160 3.46 4.38 4.22
C GLU A 160 2.93 3.28 5.13
N VAL A 161 1.63 3.04 5.06
CA VAL A 161 0.96 1.94 5.79
C VAL A 161 1.51 0.59 5.34
N GLU A 162 1.79 0.38 4.05
CA GLU A 162 2.36 -0.87 3.53
C GLU A 162 3.76 -1.16 4.12
N ILE A 163 4.63 -0.15 4.23
CA ILE A 163 5.95 -0.30 4.84
C ILE A 163 5.84 -0.56 6.35
N GLN A 164 5.03 0.22 7.06
CA GLN A 164 4.75 0.00 8.49
C GLN A 164 4.22 -1.43 8.73
N TYR A 165 3.31 -1.88 7.86
CA TYR A 165 2.79 -3.25 7.87
C TYR A 165 3.91 -4.28 7.64
N TYR A 166 4.81 -4.08 6.68
CA TYR A 166 5.93 -4.99 6.43
C TYR A 166 6.92 -5.06 7.58
N LEU A 167 7.07 -3.98 8.36
CA LEU A 167 7.91 -3.99 9.54
C LEU A 167 7.33 -4.91 10.62
N ILE A 168 6.01 -4.84 10.86
CA ILE A 168 5.35 -5.45 12.03
C ILE A 168 4.78 -6.84 11.73
N ALA A 169 4.18 -7.05 10.55
CA ALA A 169 3.39 -8.25 10.25
C ALA A 169 4.16 -9.58 10.35
N PRO A 170 5.45 -9.69 9.99
CA PRO A 170 6.19 -10.92 10.21
C PRO A 170 6.27 -11.32 11.69
N PHE A 171 6.38 -10.35 12.60
CA PHE A 171 6.44 -10.62 14.04
C PHE A 171 5.08 -11.07 14.58
N ILE A 172 3.99 -10.47 14.12
CA ILE A 172 2.62 -10.92 14.42
C ILE A 172 2.44 -12.37 13.95
N ALA A 173 2.87 -12.69 12.72
CA ALA A 173 2.78 -14.04 12.18
C ALA A 173 3.61 -15.04 13.01
N ILE A 174 4.86 -14.69 13.35
CA ILE A 174 5.72 -15.53 14.21
C ILE A 174 5.05 -15.78 15.56
N LEU A 175 4.55 -14.73 16.22
CA LEU A 175 3.87 -14.84 17.52
C LEU A 175 2.65 -15.76 17.44
N TYR A 176 1.82 -15.61 16.40
CA TYR A 176 0.61 -16.40 16.22
C TYR A 176 0.88 -17.86 15.87
N PHE A 177 1.78 -18.12 14.91
CA PHE A 177 2.03 -19.47 14.39
C PHE A 177 2.97 -20.30 15.27
N ASN A 178 3.85 -19.66 16.06
CA ASN A 178 4.68 -20.38 17.04
C ASN A 178 3.91 -20.71 18.33
N GLN A 179 2.73 -20.13 18.54
CA GLN A 179 1.93 -20.42 19.72
C GLN A 179 1.25 -21.79 19.59
N LYS A 180 1.64 -22.72 20.48
CA LYS A 180 1.14 -24.10 20.52
C LYS A 180 -0.17 -24.23 21.31
N ASP A 181 -0.38 -23.36 22.29
CA ASP A 181 -1.62 -23.34 23.08
C ASP A 181 -2.76 -22.74 22.24
N GLU A 182 -3.76 -23.56 21.93
CA GLU A 182 -4.91 -23.13 21.13
C GLU A 182 -5.77 -22.08 21.81
N LEU A 183 -5.95 -22.16 23.14
CA LEU A 183 -6.77 -21.20 23.88
C LEU A 183 -6.09 -19.84 23.88
N LEU A 184 -4.79 -19.81 24.20
CA LEU A 184 -4.03 -18.57 24.18
C LEU A 184 -3.94 -17.98 22.76
N ARG A 185 -3.77 -18.82 21.73
CA ARG A 185 -3.80 -18.37 20.34
C ARG A 185 -5.15 -17.75 19.95
N ARG A 186 -6.27 -18.36 20.34
CA ARG A 186 -7.62 -17.82 20.10
C ARG A 186 -7.85 -16.52 20.88
N LEU A 187 -7.43 -16.45 22.13
CA LEU A 187 -7.52 -15.24 22.95
C LEU A 187 -6.72 -14.08 22.35
N LEU A 188 -5.47 -14.32 21.92
CA LEU A 188 -4.65 -13.32 21.25
C LEU A 188 -5.32 -12.80 19.97
N LEU A 189 -5.92 -13.69 19.18
CA LEU A 189 -6.65 -13.29 17.98
C LEU A 189 -7.92 -12.50 18.32
N SER A 190 -8.71 -12.94 19.30
CA SER A 190 -9.92 -12.22 19.74
C SER A 190 -9.60 -10.84 20.30
N LEU A 191 -8.54 -10.71 21.10
CA LEU A 191 -8.05 -9.43 21.61
C LEU A 191 -7.60 -8.53 20.46
N PHE A 192 -6.82 -9.07 19.52
CA PHE A 192 -6.40 -8.32 18.33
C PHE A 192 -7.60 -7.81 17.54
N LEU A 193 -8.61 -8.65 17.28
CA LEU A 193 -9.81 -8.23 16.59
C LEU A 193 -10.60 -7.17 17.37
N LEU A 194 -10.72 -7.31 18.70
CA LEU A 194 -11.48 -6.36 19.53
C LEU A 194 -10.83 -4.97 19.63
N PHE A 195 -9.50 -4.89 19.59
CA PHE A 195 -8.79 -3.60 19.69
C PHE A 195 -8.56 -2.93 18.33
N PHE A 196 -8.57 -3.68 17.22
CA PHE A 196 -8.11 -3.18 15.91
C PHE A 196 -9.13 -3.29 14.77
N VAL A 197 -10.30 -3.93 14.96
CA VAL A 197 -11.37 -4.07 13.96
C VAL A 197 -12.69 -3.54 14.51
#